data_AF-A0A0G0WVV0-F1
#
_entry.id   AF-A0A0G0WVV0-F1
#
_cell.length_a   1.000
_cell.length_b   1.000
_cell.length_c   1.000
_cell.angle_alpha   90.00
_cell.angle_beta   90.00
_cell.angle_gamma   90.00
#
_symmetry.space_group_name_H-M   'P 1'
#
loop_
_entity.id
_entity.type
_entity.pdbx_description
1 polymer ?
#
loop_
_entity_poly.entity_id
_entity_poly.type
_entity_poly.pdbx_seq_one_letter_code
_entity_poly.pdbx_strand_id
1 'polypeptide(L)'
;MDMPNRNLIKELYHSYYQESNLDVNKDFSSHWVHYSNQFSVQLDEEKSILSLSGIGFGDLMTRNPVQQCLNWISHMIHILKHEDKKNIIQLLHKARRICKCAGFSVSFDVFKQILSLNLIMRHMTHNMVNKNRLVFFIIGDGYGLMGSLIKDCFPNSTIILVDLGKTLLFQAYYCQKVHKKYIHASINNINLVNNIEEIDFLYCPADKLNLLSQVFQIDIAINIVSMQEMKPESIQGYFNFLRLNLSKENLFYCCNRERKVLMGGEVLEFSKYPYVKTDQHYVNEYCPWYKFFLHIHPFSKNSVKFLKIKVPFIKKFDGPIIHRLSRLSVDI
;
A
#
# COMPACT_ATOMS: atom_id res chain seq x y z
N MET A 1 25.02 5.19 1.84
CA MET A 1 24.63 3.97 1.10
C MET A 1 24.16 4.42 -0.27
N ASP A 2 24.70 3.88 -1.37
CA ASP A 2 24.38 4.44 -2.69
C ASP A 2 22.95 4.08 -3.12
N MET A 3 22.14 5.11 -3.42
CA MET A 3 20.77 4.99 -3.89
C MET A 3 20.73 5.24 -5.40
N PRO A 4 19.99 4.45 -6.20
CA PRO A 4 20.00 4.56 -7.66
C PRO A 4 19.60 5.95 -8.18
N ASN A 5 18.63 6.60 -7.55
CA ASN A 5 18.16 7.93 -7.90
C ASN A 5 18.10 8.83 -6.66
N ARG A 6 19.26 9.43 -6.31
CA ARG A 6 19.34 10.40 -5.22
C ARG A 6 18.54 11.68 -5.50
N ASN A 7 18.39 12.06 -6.77
CA ASN A 7 17.65 13.28 -7.15
C ASN A 7 16.16 13.17 -6.81
N LEU A 8 15.56 11.99 -7.01
CA LEU A 8 14.19 11.71 -6.58
C LEU A 8 13.99 11.95 -5.07
N ILE A 9 14.92 11.50 -4.24
CA ILE A 9 14.85 11.72 -2.78
C ILE A 9 14.95 13.20 -2.44
N LYS A 10 15.89 13.91 -3.08
CA LYS A 10 16.08 15.36 -2.89
C LYS A 10 14.85 16.15 -3.32
N GLU A 11 14.25 15.80 -4.46
CA GLU A 11 13.02 16.39 -4.98
C GLU A 11 11.88 16.23 -3.97
N LEU A 12 11.58 14.99 -3.55
CA LEU A 12 10.51 14.73 -2.58
C LEU A 12 10.77 15.41 -1.23
N TYR A 13 12.02 15.47 -0.79
CA TYR A 13 12.37 16.17 0.45
C TYR A 13 12.14 17.68 0.33
N HIS A 14 12.63 18.29 -0.74
CA HIS A 14 12.48 19.72 -0.98
C HIS A 14 11.00 20.12 -1.05
N SER A 15 10.22 19.44 -1.89
CA SER A 15 8.82 19.79 -2.16
C SER A 15 7.86 19.54 -0.99
N TYR A 16 8.16 18.59 -0.10
CA TYR A 16 7.21 18.14 0.93
C TYR A 16 7.71 18.25 2.38
N TYR A 17 8.99 18.57 2.61
CA TYR A 17 9.56 18.76 3.95
C TYR A 17 10.26 20.11 4.16
N GLN A 18 10.80 20.76 3.13
CA GLN A 18 11.48 22.07 3.26
C GLN A 18 10.62 23.23 2.79
N GLU A 19 10.06 23.12 1.58
CA GLU A 19 9.04 24.05 1.14
C GLU A 19 7.86 23.84 2.06
N SER A 20 7.63 24.83 2.92
CA SER A 20 6.37 25.00 3.60
C SER A 20 5.32 25.28 2.54
N ASN A 21 4.88 24.26 1.81
CA ASN A 21 3.61 24.25 1.13
C ASN A 21 2.53 24.21 2.23
N LEU A 22 2.47 25.35 2.92
CA LEU A 22 1.45 25.86 3.81
C LEU A 22 0.25 26.38 3.01
N ASP A 23 0.18 26.12 1.71
CA ASP A 23 -1.12 25.86 1.09
C ASP A 23 -1.59 24.52 1.63
N VAL A 24 -2.24 24.60 2.79
CA VAL A 24 -3.03 23.56 3.43
C VAL A 24 -3.99 23.01 2.37
N ASN A 25 -3.52 21.98 1.66
CA ASN A 25 -4.13 21.45 0.45
C ASN A 25 -5.60 21.13 0.70
N LYS A 26 -6.48 21.72 -0.10
CA LYS A 26 -7.92 21.40 -0.14
C LYS A 26 -8.18 19.88 -0.21
N ASP A 27 -7.22 19.11 -0.72
CA ASP A 27 -7.35 17.68 -0.98
C ASP A 27 -6.96 16.76 0.19
N PHE A 28 -6.33 17.27 1.26
CA PHE A 28 -6.06 16.43 2.44
C PHE A 28 -7.32 16.20 3.27
N SER A 29 -7.54 14.97 3.70
CA SER A 29 -8.55 14.65 4.72
C SER A 29 -8.12 15.19 6.09
N SER A 30 -9.10 15.38 6.98
CA SER A 30 -8.84 15.76 8.38
C SER A 30 -7.85 14.81 9.09
N HIS A 31 -7.80 13.55 8.67
CA HIS A 31 -6.84 12.56 9.14
C HIS A 31 -5.40 12.97 8.80
N TRP A 32 -5.08 13.23 7.54
CA TRP A 32 -3.71 13.53 7.12
C TRP A 32 -3.24 14.92 7.53
N VAL A 33 -4.15 15.89 7.66
CA VAL A 33 -3.84 17.19 8.28
C VAL A 33 -3.25 16.97 9.67
N HIS A 34 -3.84 16.09 10.49
CA HIS A 34 -3.35 15.80 11.84
C HIS A 34 -2.03 15.01 11.86
N TYR A 35 -1.91 13.97 11.02
CA TYR A 35 -0.75 13.08 11.07
C TYR A 35 0.49 13.61 10.33
N SER A 36 0.34 14.56 9.40
CA SER A 36 1.45 15.07 8.56
C SER A 36 2.61 15.70 9.36
N ASN A 37 2.33 16.21 10.57
CA ASN A 37 3.34 16.80 11.46
C ASN A 37 4.14 15.74 12.26
N GLN A 38 3.73 14.48 12.19
CA GLN A 38 4.37 13.37 12.90
C GLN A 38 5.41 12.64 12.04
N PHE A 39 5.69 13.17 10.85
CA PHE A 39 6.72 12.69 9.94
C PHE A 39 8.00 13.50 10.13
N SER A 40 9.13 12.81 10.29
CA SER A 40 10.44 13.45 10.31
C SER A 40 11.43 12.72 9.43
N VAL A 41 12.22 13.51 8.71
CA VAL A 41 13.30 13.06 7.83
C VAL A 41 14.53 13.88 8.21
N GLN A 42 15.62 13.22 8.53
CA GLN A 42 16.92 13.85 8.76
C GLN A 42 17.87 13.49 7.63
N LEU A 43 18.52 14.49 7.05
CA LEU A 43 19.55 14.32 6.04
C LEU A 43 20.92 14.71 6.62
N ASP A 44 21.99 14.09 6.12
CA ASP A 44 23.37 14.52 6.38
C ASP A 44 23.77 15.72 5.50
N GLU A 45 25.02 16.21 5.69
CA GLU A 45 25.59 17.32 4.92
C GLU A 45 25.63 17.02 3.41
N GLU A 46 25.72 15.75 3.02
CA GLU A 46 25.66 15.29 1.62
C GLU A 46 24.22 15.09 1.10
N LYS A 47 23.22 15.43 1.93
CA LYS A 47 21.78 15.24 1.67
C LYS A 47 21.37 13.76 1.52
N SER A 48 22.10 12.84 2.14
CA SER A 48 21.69 11.43 2.27
C SER A 48 20.83 11.24 3.52
N ILE A 49 19.89 10.30 3.47
CA ILE A 49 18.97 10.03 4.59
C ILE A 49 19.73 9.40 5.78
N LEU A 50 19.75 10.12 6.90
CA LEU A 50 20.26 9.67 8.20
C LEU A 50 19.19 8.91 8.99
N SER A 51 17.99 9.47 9.09
CA SER A 51 16.88 8.86 9.81
C SER A 51 15.53 9.20 9.19
N LEU A 52 14.60 8.25 9.31
CA LEU A 52 13.19 8.38 8.92
C LEU A 52 12.34 7.92 10.09
N SER A 53 11.38 8.74 10.51
CA SER A 53 10.34 8.31 11.45
C SER A 53 8.98 8.89 11.06
N GLY A 54 7.93 8.11 11.29
CA GLY A 54 6.56 8.47 10.94
C GLY A 54 5.55 7.59 11.66
N ILE A 55 4.31 8.08 11.76
CA ILE A 55 3.17 7.37 12.36
C ILE A 55 2.23 6.89 11.26
N GLY A 56 1.46 5.83 11.52
CA GLY A 56 0.45 5.30 10.59
C GLY A 56 0.90 4.09 9.77
N PHE A 57 2.08 3.55 10.04
CA PHE A 57 2.70 2.51 9.22
C PHE A 57 2.69 1.10 9.83
N GLY A 58 1.86 0.88 10.84
CA GLY A 58 1.72 -0.41 11.52
C GLY A 58 2.98 -0.85 12.28
N ASP A 59 3.14 -2.16 12.42
CA ASP A 59 4.17 -2.79 13.26
C ASP A 59 5.48 -3.11 12.50
N LEU A 60 5.73 -2.46 11.36
CA LEU A 60 6.83 -2.81 10.45
C LEU A 60 8.21 -2.73 11.11
N MET A 61 8.37 -1.92 12.16
CA MET A 61 9.64 -1.75 12.87
C MET A 61 9.67 -2.42 14.25
N THR A 62 8.67 -3.23 14.61
CA THR A 62 8.62 -3.85 15.93
C THR A 62 9.75 -4.86 16.14
N ARG A 63 10.67 -4.55 17.07
CA ARG A 63 11.82 -5.41 17.41
C ARG A 63 11.58 -6.33 18.60
N ASN A 64 10.46 -6.20 19.30
CA ASN A 64 10.16 -7.00 20.49
C ASN A 64 10.09 -8.51 20.14
N PRO A 65 10.94 -9.38 20.73
CA PRO A 65 10.97 -10.81 20.39
C PRO A 65 9.65 -11.53 20.67
N VAL A 66 8.95 -11.17 21.75
CA VAL A 66 7.67 -11.79 22.11
C VAL A 66 6.60 -11.42 21.09
N GLN A 67 6.53 -10.15 20.68
CA GLN A 67 5.61 -9.75 19.61
C GLN A 67 5.95 -10.44 18.27
N GLN A 68 7.23 -10.64 17.96
CA GLN A 68 7.64 -11.39 16.78
C GLN A 68 7.18 -12.85 16.84
N CYS A 69 7.32 -13.52 17.99
CA CYS A 69 6.77 -14.87 18.18
C CYS A 69 5.24 -14.90 18.00
N LEU A 70 4.52 -13.93 18.57
CA LEU A 70 3.07 -13.81 18.38
C LEU A 70 2.68 -13.58 16.91
N ASN A 71 3.46 -12.77 16.17
CA ASN A 71 3.24 -12.58 14.73
C ASN A 71 3.38 -13.91 13.97
N TRP A 72 4.44 -14.69 14.25
CA TRP A 72 4.63 -16.01 13.63
C TRP A 72 3.50 -17.00 13.95
N ILE A 73 3.03 -17.04 15.19
CA ILE A 73 1.86 -17.85 15.57
C ILE A 73 0.64 -17.41 14.76
N SER A 74 0.41 -16.11 14.64
CA SER A 74 -0.69 -15.56 13.83
C SER A 74 -0.57 -16.00 12.37
N HIS A 75 0.62 -15.87 11.76
CA HIS A 75 0.87 -16.32 10.39
C HIS A 75 0.54 -17.80 10.22
N MET A 76 1.01 -18.65 11.12
CA MET A 76 0.75 -20.09 11.06
C MET A 76 -0.73 -20.44 11.14
N ILE A 77 -1.49 -19.79 12.02
CA ILE A 77 -2.95 -19.98 12.13
C ILE A 77 -3.63 -19.68 10.80
N HIS A 78 -3.22 -18.60 10.12
CA HIS A 78 -3.77 -18.23 8.83
C HIS A 78 -3.32 -19.17 7.71
N ILE A 79 -2.03 -19.52 7.63
CA ILE A 79 -1.51 -20.46 6.62
C ILE A 79 -2.26 -21.79 6.69
N LEU A 80 -2.49 -22.33 7.89
CA LEU A 80 -3.17 -23.62 8.06
C LEU A 80 -4.62 -23.61 7.53
N LYS A 81 -5.28 -22.44 7.51
CA LYS A 81 -6.66 -22.24 7.05
C LYS A 81 -6.78 -21.95 5.56
N HIS A 82 -5.69 -21.59 4.88
CA HIS A 82 -5.72 -21.30 3.45
C HIS A 82 -5.44 -22.55 2.62
N GLU A 83 -6.13 -22.70 1.50
CA GLU A 83 -5.89 -23.79 0.55
C GLU A 83 -4.54 -23.64 -0.17
N ASP A 84 -4.14 -22.39 -0.45
CA ASP A 84 -2.95 -22.06 -1.23
C ASP A 84 -1.69 -21.86 -0.37
N LYS A 85 -1.42 -22.85 0.51
CA LYS A 85 -0.34 -22.76 1.52
C LYS A 85 1.03 -22.59 0.88
N LYS A 86 1.26 -23.29 -0.24
CA LYS A 86 2.55 -23.31 -0.93
C LYS A 86 2.91 -21.92 -1.45
N ASN A 87 1.99 -21.25 -2.14
CA ASN A 87 2.24 -19.90 -2.66
C ASN A 87 2.38 -18.87 -1.53
N ILE A 88 1.56 -18.95 -0.47
CA ILE A 88 1.69 -18.08 0.70
C ILE A 88 3.08 -18.22 1.35
N ILE A 89 3.58 -19.45 1.50
CA ILE A 89 4.92 -19.70 2.03
C ILE A 89 6.00 -19.11 1.10
N GLN A 90 5.86 -19.26 -0.22
CA GLN A 90 6.82 -18.67 -1.18
C GLN A 90 6.84 -17.13 -1.11
N LEU A 91 5.66 -16.49 -1.05
CA LEU A 91 5.54 -15.05 -0.87
C LEU A 91 6.12 -14.59 0.47
N LEU A 92 5.94 -15.36 1.54
CA LEU A 92 6.52 -15.09 2.85
C LEU A 92 8.05 -15.11 2.83
N HIS A 93 8.67 -16.01 2.06
CA HIS A 93 10.13 -16.02 1.88
C HIS A 93 10.63 -14.76 1.16
N LYS A 94 9.92 -14.32 0.10
CA LYS A 94 10.23 -13.06 -0.61
C LYS A 94 10.08 -11.85 0.33
N ALA A 95 8.94 -11.73 1.01
CA ALA A 95 8.68 -10.67 1.98
C ALA A 95 9.72 -10.62 3.11
N ARG A 96 10.16 -11.78 3.64
CA ARG A 96 11.21 -11.84 4.66
C ARG A 96 12.53 -11.26 4.16
N ARG A 97 12.91 -11.50 2.90
CA ARG A 97 14.11 -10.90 2.28
C ARG A 97 13.97 -9.38 2.16
N ILE A 98 12.83 -8.92 1.67
CA ILE A 98 12.50 -7.49 1.54
C ILE A 98 12.58 -6.80 2.91
N CYS A 99 11.89 -7.35 3.93
CA CYS A 99 11.92 -6.84 5.30
C CYS A 99 13.35 -6.79 5.85
N LYS A 100 14.16 -7.85 5.65
CA LYS A 100 15.57 -7.86 6.09
C LYS A 100 16.38 -6.74 5.44
N CYS A 101 16.23 -6.55 4.12
CA CYS A 101 16.93 -5.48 3.37
C CYS A 101 16.47 -4.08 3.80
N ALA A 102 15.18 -3.89 4.01
CA ALA A 102 14.60 -2.63 4.46
C ALA A 102 14.98 -2.31 5.92
N GLY A 103 15.16 -3.33 6.76
CA GLY A 103 15.35 -3.19 8.22
C GLY A 103 14.04 -3.33 9.01
N PHE A 104 13.05 -4.00 8.43
CA PHE A 104 11.73 -4.26 9.00
C PHE A 104 11.64 -5.65 9.65
N SER A 105 10.67 -5.80 10.55
CA SER A 105 10.20 -7.09 11.04
C SER A 105 9.14 -7.67 10.10
N VAL A 106 9.01 -8.99 10.07
CA VAL A 106 7.90 -9.66 9.37
C VAL A 106 6.68 -9.61 10.29
N SER A 107 6.00 -8.46 10.30
CA SER A 107 4.84 -8.22 11.16
C SER A 107 3.58 -8.90 10.62
N PHE A 108 2.48 -8.81 11.37
CA PHE A 108 1.18 -9.23 10.84
C PHE A 108 0.70 -8.33 9.69
N ASP A 109 1.10 -7.05 9.65
CA ASP A 109 0.80 -6.16 8.53
C ASP A 109 1.45 -6.62 7.22
N VAL A 110 2.71 -7.05 7.27
CA VAL A 110 3.39 -7.69 6.13
C VAL A 110 2.59 -8.89 5.63
N PHE A 111 2.11 -9.71 6.56
CA PHE A 111 1.42 -10.94 6.22
C PHE A 111 0.05 -10.72 5.59
N LYS A 112 -0.69 -9.70 6.01
CA LYS A 112 -1.94 -9.30 5.33
C LYS A 112 -1.72 -8.88 3.89
N GLN A 113 -0.59 -8.22 3.59
CA GLN A 113 -0.23 -7.90 2.20
C GLN A 113 0.11 -9.14 1.39
N ILE A 114 0.82 -10.12 1.96
CA ILE A 114 1.07 -11.43 1.32
C ILE A 114 -0.26 -12.11 0.95
N LEU A 115 -1.21 -12.20 1.88
CA LEU A 115 -2.50 -12.82 1.62
C LEU A 115 -3.30 -12.08 0.55
N SER A 116 -3.24 -10.74 0.56
CA SER A 116 -3.88 -9.90 -0.46
C SER A 116 -3.27 -10.12 -1.84
N LEU A 117 -1.93 -10.16 -1.96
CA LEU A 117 -1.25 -10.44 -3.22
C LEU A 117 -1.55 -11.86 -3.72
N ASN A 118 -1.56 -12.85 -2.83
CA ASN A 118 -1.91 -14.23 -3.18
C ASN A 118 -3.33 -14.32 -3.77
N LEU A 119 -4.30 -13.61 -3.17
CA LEU A 119 -5.66 -13.53 -3.70
C LEU A 119 -5.69 -12.91 -5.10
N ILE A 120 -4.97 -11.80 -5.32
CA ILE A 120 -4.90 -11.12 -6.61
C ILE A 120 -4.29 -12.05 -7.67
N MET A 121 -3.16 -12.69 -7.36
CA MET A 121 -2.47 -13.61 -8.27
C MET A 121 -3.36 -14.78 -8.73
N ARG A 122 -4.22 -15.29 -7.85
CA ARG A 122 -5.18 -16.36 -8.18
C ARG A 122 -6.27 -15.94 -9.18
N HIS A 123 -6.49 -14.65 -9.37
CA HIS A 123 -7.51 -14.10 -10.25
C HIS A 123 -6.93 -13.43 -11.51
N MET A 124 -5.61 -13.44 -11.68
CA MET A 124 -4.99 -12.95 -12.91
C MET A 124 -5.45 -13.79 -14.10
N THR A 125 -5.82 -13.14 -15.20
CA THR A 125 -6.21 -13.83 -16.43
C THR A 125 -5.00 -14.48 -17.10
N HIS A 126 -5.25 -15.42 -18.01
CA HIS A 126 -4.17 -16.02 -18.81
C HIS A 126 -3.35 -14.97 -19.56
N ASN A 127 -4.01 -13.94 -20.10
CA ASN A 127 -3.34 -12.84 -20.80
C ASN A 127 -2.47 -12.01 -19.85
N MET A 128 -2.92 -11.74 -18.62
CA MET A 128 -2.11 -11.03 -17.62
C MET A 128 -0.87 -11.85 -17.23
N VAL A 129 -1.02 -13.15 -16.99
CA VAL A 129 0.08 -14.04 -16.59
C VAL A 129 1.16 -14.13 -17.68
N ASN A 130 0.77 -14.11 -18.96
CA ASN A 130 1.69 -14.19 -20.08
C ASN A 130 2.16 -12.82 -20.60
N LYS A 131 1.67 -11.72 -20.03
CA LYS A 131 2.06 -10.38 -20.46
C LYS A 131 3.53 -10.15 -20.11
N ASN A 132 4.32 -9.69 -21.08
CA ASN A 132 5.76 -9.44 -20.89
C ASN A 132 6.04 -8.44 -19.75
N ARG A 133 5.22 -7.39 -19.66
CA ARG A 133 5.32 -6.34 -18.65
C ARG A 133 3.93 -5.99 -18.12
N LEU A 134 3.69 -6.32 -16.85
CA LEU A 134 2.50 -5.90 -16.11
C LEU A 134 2.72 -4.50 -15.51
N VAL A 135 1.68 -3.68 -15.53
CA VAL A 135 1.67 -2.38 -14.85
C VAL A 135 0.78 -2.47 -13.61
N PHE A 136 1.40 -2.30 -12.44
CA PHE A 136 0.72 -2.25 -11.15
C PHE A 136 0.60 -0.81 -10.68
N PHE A 137 -0.57 -0.44 -10.17
CA PHE A 137 -0.86 0.87 -9.60
C PHE A 137 -1.28 0.74 -8.14
N ILE A 138 -0.50 1.27 -7.21
CA ILE A 138 -0.70 1.05 -5.78
C ILE A 138 -0.99 2.39 -5.11
N ILE A 139 -2.17 2.47 -4.48
CA ILE A 139 -2.65 3.65 -3.78
C ILE A 139 -2.33 3.48 -2.29
N GLY A 140 -1.44 4.30 -1.76
CA GLY A 140 -1.13 4.34 -0.34
C GLY A 140 -0.34 3.13 0.17
N ASP A 141 0.81 2.80 -0.43
CA ASP A 141 1.63 1.62 -0.04
C ASP A 141 2.44 1.83 1.26
N GLY A 142 2.31 2.98 1.92
CA GLY A 142 3.03 3.28 3.16
C GLY A 142 4.54 3.31 2.96
N TYR A 143 5.24 2.20 3.28
CA TYR A 143 6.70 2.06 3.12
C TYR A 143 7.13 1.40 1.79
N GLY A 144 6.19 1.06 0.90
CA GLY A 144 6.55 0.47 -0.41
C GLY A 144 6.70 -1.05 -0.37
N LEU A 145 6.08 -1.71 0.62
CA LEU A 145 6.21 -3.16 0.82
C LEU A 145 5.44 -3.95 -0.25
N MET A 146 4.22 -3.55 -0.58
CA MET A 146 3.43 -4.26 -1.60
C MET A 146 4.12 -4.12 -2.95
N GLY A 147 4.54 -2.91 -3.31
CA GLY A 147 5.29 -2.64 -4.54
C GLY A 147 6.59 -3.44 -4.62
N SER A 148 7.34 -3.50 -3.52
CA SER A 148 8.55 -4.32 -3.44
C SER A 148 8.26 -5.82 -3.60
N LEU A 149 7.19 -6.32 -2.97
CA LEU A 149 6.80 -7.73 -3.03
C LEU A 149 6.31 -8.13 -4.43
N ILE A 150 5.52 -7.26 -5.07
CA ILE A 150 5.08 -7.44 -6.45
C ILE A 150 6.28 -7.47 -7.37
N LYS A 151 7.23 -6.54 -7.24
CA LYS A 151 8.44 -6.54 -8.09
C LYS A 151 9.26 -7.82 -7.94
N ASP A 152 9.35 -8.39 -6.74
CA ASP A 152 10.00 -9.69 -6.50
C ASP A 152 9.24 -10.86 -7.14
N CYS A 153 7.94 -10.75 -7.38
CA CYS A 153 7.11 -11.76 -8.04
C CYS A 153 7.07 -11.58 -9.56
N PHE A 154 7.11 -10.34 -10.03
CA PHE A 154 7.04 -9.94 -11.43
C PHE A 154 8.24 -9.04 -11.77
N PRO A 155 9.45 -9.59 -11.96
CA PRO A 155 10.66 -8.77 -12.15
C PRO A 155 10.59 -7.79 -13.32
N ASN A 156 9.79 -8.09 -14.34
CA ASN A 156 9.60 -7.23 -15.52
C ASN A 156 8.46 -6.20 -15.36
N SER A 157 7.79 -6.10 -14.21
CA SER A 157 6.65 -5.19 -14.05
C SER A 157 7.06 -3.73 -13.85
N THR A 158 6.20 -2.79 -14.24
CA THR A 158 6.23 -1.40 -13.75
C THR A 158 5.37 -1.29 -12.50
N ILE A 159 5.92 -0.71 -11.44
CA ILE A 159 5.22 -0.41 -10.19
C ILE A 159 5.00 1.11 -10.10
N ILE A 160 3.76 1.55 -10.22
CA ILE A 160 3.36 2.94 -10.01
C ILE A 160 2.87 3.09 -8.57
N LEU A 161 3.59 3.89 -7.79
CA LEU A 161 3.32 4.18 -6.40
C LEU A 161 2.70 5.57 -6.28
N VAL A 162 1.45 5.62 -5.81
CA VAL A 162 0.73 6.87 -5.57
C VAL A 162 0.45 7.04 -4.08
N ASP A 163 1.00 8.12 -3.51
CA ASP A 163 0.83 8.44 -2.09
C ASP A 163 1.01 9.94 -1.86
N LEU A 164 0.79 10.40 -0.65
CA LEU A 164 1.17 11.74 -0.22
C LEU A 164 2.68 11.91 -0.37
N GLY A 165 3.13 13.08 -0.83
CA GLY A 165 4.56 13.31 -1.08
C GLY A 165 5.48 13.00 0.11
N LYS A 166 5.03 13.30 1.34
CA LYS A 166 5.74 12.94 2.58
C LYS A 166 5.95 11.44 2.73
N THR A 167 4.91 10.64 2.50
CA THR A 167 4.94 9.17 2.57
C THR A 167 5.69 8.59 1.38
N LEU A 168 5.55 9.19 0.20
CA LEU A 168 6.19 8.75 -1.03
C LEU A 168 7.73 8.81 -0.93
N LEU A 169 8.29 9.76 -0.18
CA LEU A 169 9.72 9.79 0.15
C LEU A 169 10.16 8.50 0.86
N PHE A 170 9.36 8.00 1.80
CA PHE A 170 9.65 6.77 2.53
C PHE A 170 9.64 5.59 1.55
N GLN A 171 8.62 5.50 0.70
CA GLN A 171 8.55 4.45 -0.33
C GLN A 171 9.76 4.50 -1.27
N ALA A 172 10.12 5.69 -1.75
CA ALA A 172 11.26 5.91 -2.61
C ALA A 172 12.56 5.45 -1.95
N TYR A 173 12.75 5.73 -0.66
CA TYR A 173 13.92 5.29 0.08
C TYR A 173 13.98 3.76 0.23
N TYR A 174 12.93 3.13 0.74
CA TYR A 174 12.97 1.69 1.02
C TYR A 174 12.95 0.83 -0.25
N CYS A 175 12.17 1.22 -1.26
CA CYS A 175 12.19 0.53 -2.55
C CYS A 175 13.60 0.61 -3.17
N GLN A 176 14.21 1.79 -3.24
CA GLN A 176 15.59 1.93 -3.74
C GLN A 176 16.63 1.14 -2.94
N LYS A 177 16.45 1.03 -1.62
CA LYS A 177 17.32 0.25 -0.74
C LYS A 177 17.23 -1.25 -1.04
N VAL A 178 16.03 -1.76 -1.31
CA VAL A 178 15.75 -3.17 -1.62
C VAL A 178 16.10 -3.50 -3.08
N HIS A 179 15.77 -2.58 -4.00
CA HIS A 179 15.69 -2.79 -5.45
C HIS A 179 16.74 -1.95 -6.22
N LYS A 180 17.98 -1.97 -5.75
CA LYS A 180 19.08 -1.10 -6.26
C LYS A 180 19.40 -1.20 -7.75
N LYS A 181 19.01 -2.28 -8.43
CA LYS A 181 19.31 -2.51 -9.84
C LYS A 181 18.24 -1.98 -10.78
N TYR A 182 17.11 -1.55 -10.24
CA TYR A 182 15.94 -1.17 -11.00
C TYR A 182 15.88 0.35 -11.24
N ILE A 183 15.15 0.75 -12.28
CA ILE A 183 15.00 2.15 -12.66
C ILE A 183 13.89 2.78 -11.83
N HIS A 184 14.26 3.82 -11.07
CA HIS A 184 13.36 4.57 -10.20
C HIS A 184 13.18 6.00 -10.74
N ALA A 185 11.95 6.41 -11.02
CA ALA A 185 11.64 7.71 -11.64
C ALA A 185 10.54 8.48 -10.87
N SER A 186 10.64 9.81 -10.88
CA SER A 186 9.55 10.70 -10.43
C SER A 186 8.63 11.01 -11.61
N ILE A 187 7.32 11.09 -11.36
CA ILE A 187 6.36 11.56 -12.37
C ILE A 187 6.68 12.97 -12.86
N ASN A 188 7.21 13.84 -11.99
CA ASN A 188 7.55 15.22 -12.35
C ASN A 188 8.70 15.28 -13.37
N ASN A 189 9.52 14.23 -13.42
CA ASN A 189 10.69 14.12 -14.26
C ASN A 189 10.53 13.03 -15.34
N ILE A 190 9.29 12.62 -15.64
CA ILE A 190 9.05 11.51 -16.57
C ILE A 190 9.52 11.83 -18.00
N ASN A 191 9.43 13.10 -18.41
CA ASN A 191 9.91 13.56 -19.72
C ASN A 191 11.43 13.49 -19.86
N LEU A 192 12.17 13.34 -18.76
CA LEU A 192 13.63 13.19 -18.76
C LEU A 192 14.06 11.72 -18.89
N VAL A 193 13.10 10.79 -18.84
CA VAL A 193 13.38 9.36 -19.02
C VAL A 193 13.39 9.04 -20.50
N ASN A 194 14.52 8.51 -21.00
CA ASN A 194 14.70 8.18 -22.41
C ASN A 194 13.66 7.18 -22.93
N ASN A 195 13.32 6.17 -22.12
CA ASN A 195 12.34 5.16 -22.45
C ASN A 195 11.44 4.86 -21.25
N ILE A 196 10.18 5.28 -21.33
CA ILE A 196 9.21 5.11 -20.27
C ILE A 196 8.88 3.64 -19.97
N GLU A 197 9.03 2.77 -20.96
CA GLU A 197 8.77 1.33 -20.84
C GLU A 197 9.83 0.63 -19.96
N GLU A 198 10.99 1.26 -19.75
CA GLU A 198 12.07 0.74 -18.90
C GLU A 198 11.86 1.08 -17.42
N ILE A 199 10.93 1.98 -17.08
CA ILE A 199 10.70 2.39 -15.69
C ILE A 199 10.14 1.23 -14.87
N ASP A 200 10.88 0.82 -13.85
CA ASP A 200 10.48 -0.24 -12.93
C ASP A 200 9.65 0.26 -11.76
N PHE A 201 10.00 1.44 -11.24
CA PHE A 201 9.26 2.12 -10.18
C PHE A 201 9.02 3.57 -10.57
N LEU A 202 7.75 3.96 -10.61
CA LEU A 202 7.32 5.32 -10.82
C LEU A 202 6.65 5.86 -9.56
N TYR A 203 7.17 6.98 -9.04
CA TYR A 203 6.65 7.63 -7.85
C TYR A 203 5.83 8.84 -8.27
N CYS A 204 4.55 8.85 -7.95
CA CYS A 204 3.64 9.93 -8.26
C CYS A 204 2.98 10.45 -6.97
N PRO A 205 3.25 11.70 -6.58
CA PRO A 205 2.47 12.34 -5.52
C PRO A 205 0.98 12.36 -5.86
N ALA A 206 0.11 12.19 -4.86
CA ALA A 206 -1.34 12.11 -5.05
C ALA A 206 -1.92 13.38 -5.71
N ASP A 207 -1.35 14.55 -5.43
CA ASP A 207 -1.72 15.85 -6.03
C ASP A 207 -1.27 16.00 -7.49
N LYS A 208 -0.50 15.04 -8.01
CA LYS A 208 0.00 14.99 -9.40
C LYS A 208 -0.58 13.83 -10.21
N LEU A 209 -1.65 13.19 -9.72
CA LEU A 209 -2.28 12.05 -10.37
C LEU A 209 -2.67 12.32 -11.83
N ASN A 210 -3.05 13.55 -12.15
CA ASN A 210 -3.38 13.97 -13.52
C ASN A 210 -2.22 13.76 -14.50
N LEU A 211 -0.97 13.90 -14.05
CA LEU A 211 0.23 13.71 -14.89
C LEU A 211 0.44 12.26 -15.33
N LEU A 212 -0.17 11.29 -14.64
CA LEU A 212 -0.12 9.87 -15.03
C LEU A 212 -1.15 9.51 -16.11
N SER A 213 -2.10 10.39 -16.41
CA SER A 213 -3.18 10.08 -17.33
C SER A 213 -2.63 9.77 -18.72
N GLN A 214 -3.05 8.63 -19.28
CA GLN A 214 -2.66 8.13 -20.59
C GLN A 214 -1.16 7.81 -20.74
N VAL A 215 -0.39 7.86 -19.64
CA VAL A 215 1.03 7.53 -19.65
C VAL A 215 1.23 6.01 -19.64
N PHE A 216 0.45 5.29 -18.83
CA PHE A 216 0.47 3.84 -18.76
C PHE A 216 -0.93 3.26 -18.83
N GLN A 217 -1.05 2.12 -19.51
CA GLN A 217 -2.23 1.28 -19.37
C GLN A 217 -2.04 0.33 -18.18
N ILE A 218 -2.85 0.53 -17.14
CA ILE A 218 -2.72 -0.15 -15.85
C ILE A 218 -3.43 -1.51 -15.90
N ASP A 219 -2.74 -2.59 -15.52
CA ASP A 219 -3.35 -3.92 -15.46
C ASP A 219 -3.99 -4.19 -14.11
N ILE A 220 -3.30 -3.81 -13.03
CA ILE A 220 -3.72 -4.16 -11.67
C ILE A 220 -3.61 -2.94 -10.77
N ALA A 221 -4.73 -2.49 -10.23
CA ALA A 221 -4.78 -1.45 -9.21
C ALA A 221 -5.00 -2.06 -7.81
N ILE A 222 -4.34 -1.50 -6.80
CA ILE A 222 -4.35 -2.01 -5.43
C ILE A 222 -4.52 -0.86 -4.45
N ASN A 223 -5.49 -0.99 -3.56
CA ASN A 223 -5.69 -0.13 -2.40
C ASN A 223 -5.87 -1.01 -1.15
N ILE A 224 -5.04 -0.82 -0.14
CA ILE A 224 -5.15 -1.52 1.16
C ILE A 224 -5.13 -0.50 2.29
N VAL A 225 -6.28 -0.29 2.90
CA VAL A 225 -6.48 0.50 4.13
C VAL A 225 -6.11 1.98 3.94
N SER A 226 -5.94 2.45 2.70
CA SER A 226 -5.56 3.82 2.35
C SER A 226 -6.76 4.73 2.00
N MET A 227 -7.67 4.32 1.10
CA MET A 227 -8.86 5.12 0.74
C MET A 227 -9.77 5.46 1.94
N GLN A 228 -9.79 4.64 2.99
CA GLN A 228 -10.52 4.96 4.23
C GLN A 228 -9.95 6.16 5.00
N GLU A 229 -8.88 6.78 4.54
CA GLU A 229 -8.27 7.99 5.12
C GLU A 229 -8.33 9.18 4.15
N MET A 230 -9.20 9.10 3.14
CA MET A 230 -9.36 10.10 2.09
C MET A 230 -10.75 10.73 2.13
N LYS A 231 -10.90 11.93 1.56
CA LYS A 231 -12.23 12.52 1.38
C LYS A 231 -13.00 11.79 0.26
N PRO A 232 -14.34 11.79 0.27
CA PRO A 232 -15.15 11.21 -0.80
C PRO A 232 -14.75 11.70 -2.20
N GLU A 233 -14.41 12.98 -2.34
CA GLU A 233 -14.00 13.59 -3.62
C GLU A 233 -12.68 13.00 -4.12
N SER A 234 -11.71 12.75 -3.22
CA SER A 234 -10.45 12.10 -3.58
C SER A 234 -10.69 10.66 -4.03
N ILE A 235 -11.57 9.91 -3.34
CA ILE A 235 -11.95 8.55 -3.73
C ILE A 235 -12.60 8.58 -5.12
N GLN A 236 -13.51 9.52 -5.38
CA GLN A 236 -14.10 9.73 -6.70
C GLN A 236 -13.04 10.02 -7.77
N GLY A 237 -12.07 10.89 -7.47
CA GLY A 237 -10.94 11.20 -8.35
C GLY A 237 -10.14 9.96 -8.75
N TYR A 238 -9.82 9.08 -7.78
CA TYR A 238 -9.13 7.82 -8.07
C TYR A 238 -9.96 6.88 -8.95
N PHE A 239 -11.26 6.73 -8.69
CA PHE A 239 -12.10 5.88 -9.55
C PHE A 239 -12.21 6.44 -10.96
N ASN A 240 -12.37 7.76 -11.13
CA ASN A 240 -12.38 8.39 -12.45
C ASN A 240 -11.05 8.14 -13.18
N PHE A 241 -9.92 8.34 -12.50
CA PHE A 241 -8.60 8.05 -13.05
C PHE A 241 -8.47 6.57 -13.45
N LEU A 242 -8.85 5.63 -12.58
CA LEU A 242 -8.75 4.21 -12.86
C LEU A 242 -9.58 3.82 -14.08
N ARG A 243 -10.80 4.33 -14.23
CA ARG A 243 -11.65 4.02 -15.39
C ARG A 243 -11.03 4.47 -16.71
N LEU A 244 -10.33 5.59 -16.72
CA LEU A 244 -9.66 6.13 -17.91
C LEU A 244 -8.36 5.42 -18.26
N ASN A 245 -7.71 4.74 -17.30
CA ASN A 245 -6.32 4.26 -17.46
C ASN A 245 -6.15 2.75 -17.27
N LEU A 246 -7.16 2.04 -16.78
CA LEU A 246 -7.10 0.59 -16.65
C LEU A 246 -7.24 -0.10 -18.01
N SER A 247 -6.60 -1.26 -18.14
CA SER A 247 -6.75 -2.15 -19.30
C SER A 247 -8.15 -2.81 -19.30
N LYS A 248 -8.57 -3.35 -20.45
CA LYS A 248 -9.87 -4.05 -20.55
C LYS A 248 -9.97 -5.27 -19.63
N GLU A 249 -8.87 -5.98 -19.44
CA GLU A 249 -8.76 -7.14 -18.53
C GLU A 249 -8.13 -6.75 -17.18
N ASN A 250 -8.59 -5.64 -16.59
CA ASN A 250 -8.03 -5.15 -15.35
C ASN A 250 -8.49 -5.93 -14.10
N LEU A 251 -7.71 -5.77 -13.03
CA LEU A 251 -8.12 -6.07 -11.66
C LEU A 251 -7.94 -4.85 -10.76
N PHE A 252 -8.95 -4.55 -9.95
CA PHE A 252 -8.87 -3.58 -8.86
C PHE A 252 -9.15 -4.26 -7.53
N TYR A 253 -8.13 -4.33 -6.67
CA TYR A 253 -8.27 -4.82 -5.30
C TYR A 253 -8.39 -3.65 -4.32
N CYS A 254 -9.52 -3.57 -3.61
CA CYS A 254 -9.85 -2.51 -2.68
C CYS A 254 -10.22 -3.09 -1.32
N CYS A 255 -9.40 -2.86 -0.29
CA CYS A 255 -9.61 -3.36 1.06
C CYS A 255 -9.64 -2.20 2.07
N ASN A 256 -10.79 -1.89 2.67
CA ASN A 256 -10.95 -0.76 3.60
C ASN A 256 -12.01 -1.07 4.67
N ARG A 257 -12.12 -0.23 5.71
CA ARG A 257 -13.22 -0.33 6.69
C ARG A 257 -14.56 -0.20 6.01
N GLU A 258 -15.53 -0.98 6.48
CA GLU A 258 -16.94 -0.85 6.08
C GLU A 258 -17.44 0.57 6.34
N ARG A 259 -17.09 1.12 7.51
CA ARG A 259 -17.40 2.49 7.92
C ARG A 259 -16.28 3.07 8.77
N LYS A 260 -15.90 4.33 8.53
CA LYS A 260 -14.95 5.07 9.36
C LYS A 260 -15.43 6.50 9.54
N VAL A 261 -15.33 7.00 10.77
CA VAL A 261 -15.51 8.43 11.08
C VAL A 261 -14.12 9.03 11.20
N LEU A 262 -13.81 10.02 10.37
CA LEU A 262 -12.55 10.76 10.42
C LEU A 262 -12.57 11.79 11.55
N MET A 263 -11.42 12.37 11.87
CA MET A 263 -11.31 13.28 13.02
C MET A 263 -12.08 14.59 12.85
N GLY A 264 -12.31 15.03 11.62
CA GLY A 264 -13.17 16.16 11.29
C GLY A 264 -14.68 15.80 11.26
N GLY A 265 -15.05 14.57 11.60
CA GLY A 265 -16.43 14.09 11.60
C GLY A 265 -16.90 13.54 10.25
N GLU A 266 -16.07 13.58 9.20
CA GLU A 266 -16.43 13.01 7.90
C GLU A 266 -16.68 11.50 8.03
N VAL A 267 -17.76 11.00 7.44
CA VAL A 267 -18.12 9.58 7.48
C VAL A 267 -17.87 8.96 6.12
N LEU A 268 -16.97 7.98 6.09
CA LEU A 268 -16.69 7.16 4.93
C LEU A 268 -17.38 5.82 5.08
N GLU A 269 -18.07 5.39 4.03
CA GLU A 269 -18.76 4.10 3.95
C GLU A 269 -18.35 3.38 2.68
N PHE A 270 -17.86 2.15 2.81
CA PHE A 270 -17.35 1.37 1.68
C PHE A 270 -18.42 1.12 0.61
N SER A 271 -19.68 0.97 1.03
CA SER A 271 -20.84 0.81 0.15
C SER A 271 -21.11 2.04 -0.73
N LYS A 272 -20.59 3.22 -0.37
CA LYS A 272 -20.72 4.47 -1.13
C LYS A 272 -19.55 4.73 -2.07
N TYR A 273 -18.58 3.83 -2.16
CA TYR A 273 -17.50 3.97 -3.14
C TYR A 273 -18.08 3.90 -4.55
N PRO A 274 -17.55 4.65 -5.53
CA PRO A 274 -18.18 4.87 -6.83
C PRO A 274 -17.97 3.71 -7.83
N TYR A 275 -18.31 2.51 -7.36
CA TYR A 275 -18.57 1.35 -8.21
C TYR A 275 -19.86 1.57 -9.00
N VAL A 276 -19.89 1.05 -10.22
CA VAL A 276 -21.05 1.10 -11.10
C VAL A 276 -21.59 -0.31 -11.37
N LYS A 277 -22.83 -0.41 -11.86
CA LYS A 277 -23.49 -1.71 -12.10
C LYS A 277 -22.77 -2.61 -13.10
N THR A 278 -21.99 -2.03 -14.01
CA THR A 278 -21.23 -2.76 -15.02
C THR A 278 -19.89 -3.30 -14.51
N ASP A 279 -19.44 -2.87 -13.31
CA ASP A 279 -18.28 -3.46 -12.66
C ASP A 279 -18.57 -4.92 -12.27
N GLN A 280 -17.58 -5.80 -12.43
CA GLN A 280 -17.70 -7.21 -12.06
C GLN A 280 -16.94 -7.47 -10.77
N HIS A 281 -17.59 -8.04 -9.76
CA HIS A 281 -16.98 -8.32 -8.46
C HIS A 281 -16.70 -9.82 -8.32
N TYR A 282 -15.42 -10.20 -8.27
CA TYR A 282 -14.98 -11.57 -8.03
C TYR A 282 -14.96 -11.92 -6.54
N VAL A 283 -14.65 -10.93 -5.71
CA VAL A 283 -14.67 -11.02 -4.24
C VAL A 283 -15.36 -9.77 -3.71
N ASN A 284 -16.26 -9.93 -2.74
CA ASN A 284 -16.92 -8.83 -2.04
C ASN A 284 -17.42 -9.33 -0.67
N GLU A 285 -16.53 -9.38 0.31
CA GLU A 285 -16.81 -9.95 1.63
C GLU A 285 -16.01 -9.26 2.74
N TYR A 286 -16.31 -9.62 3.99
CA TYR A 286 -15.45 -9.21 5.11
C TYR A 286 -14.09 -9.90 5.02
N CYS A 287 -13.03 -9.09 5.03
CA CYS A 287 -11.68 -9.55 4.78
C CYS A 287 -11.21 -10.54 5.87
N PRO A 288 -10.91 -11.80 5.52
CA PRO A 288 -10.67 -12.86 6.51
C PRO A 288 -9.39 -12.65 7.33
N TRP A 289 -8.42 -11.90 6.82
CA TRP A 289 -7.17 -11.55 7.52
C TRP A 289 -7.20 -10.22 8.26
N TYR A 290 -8.36 -9.56 8.34
CA TYR A 290 -8.60 -8.40 9.20
C TYR A 290 -9.60 -8.69 10.33
N LYS A 291 -9.73 -9.96 10.74
CA LYS A 291 -10.62 -10.37 11.84
C LYS A 291 -10.01 -10.15 13.23
N PHE A 292 -8.76 -10.57 13.40
CA PHE A 292 -8.02 -10.41 14.65
C PHE A 292 -6.51 -10.45 14.39
N PHE A 293 -5.73 -10.06 15.39
CA PHE A 293 -4.29 -10.21 15.44
C PHE A 293 -3.82 -10.53 16.86
N LEU A 294 -2.63 -11.08 17.00
CA LEU A 294 -2.01 -11.35 18.30
C LEU A 294 -1.13 -10.17 18.72
N HIS A 295 -1.25 -9.75 19.97
CA HIS A 295 -0.53 -8.61 20.53
C HIS A 295 -0.02 -8.90 21.93
N ILE A 296 1.20 -8.43 22.25
CA ILE A 296 1.90 -8.70 23.52
C ILE A 296 1.13 -8.25 24.76
N HIS A 297 0.37 -7.15 24.67
CA HIS A 297 -0.47 -6.70 25.77
C HIS A 297 -1.73 -7.59 25.90
N PRO A 298 -1.89 -8.35 27.00
CA PRO A 298 -2.92 -9.37 27.11
C PRO A 298 -4.33 -8.78 27.04
N PHE A 299 -4.57 -7.62 27.66
CA PHE A 299 -5.88 -6.98 27.70
C PHE A 299 -5.82 -5.53 27.19
N SER A 300 -6.87 -5.14 26.48
CA SER A 300 -7.09 -3.78 25.95
C SER A 300 -8.57 -3.59 25.60
N LYS A 301 -8.97 -2.38 25.18
CA LYS A 301 -10.34 -2.10 24.74
C LYS A 301 -10.78 -3.01 23.58
N ASN A 302 -9.87 -3.34 22.67
CA ASN A 302 -10.15 -4.14 21.47
C ASN A 302 -9.95 -5.65 21.68
N SER A 303 -9.92 -6.14 22.93
CA SER A 303 -9.74 -7.58 23.17
C SER A 303 -10.95 -8.37 22.67
N VAL A 304 -10.69 -9.52 22.02
CA VAL A 304 -11.75 -10.46 21.68
C VAL A 304 -12.41 -10.97 22.97
N LYS A 305 -13.74 -11.12 22.96
CA LYS A 305 -14.49 -11.68 24.08
C LYS A 305 -15.09 -13.02 23.68
N PHE A 306 -14.90 -14.04 24.51
CA PHE A 306 -15.60 -15.33 24.43
C PHE A 306 -16.41 -15.50 25.71
N LEU A 307 -17.72 -15.74 25.58
CA LEU A 307 -18.64 -15.81 26.74
C LEU A 307 -18.49 -14.62 27.71
N LYS A 308 -18.37 -13.40 27.17
CA LYS A 308 -18.11 -12.13 27.90
C LYS A 308 -16.74 -12.01 28.58
N ILE A 309 -15.89 -13.03 28.55
CA ILE A 309 -14.53 -13.02 29.08
C ILE A 309 -13.54 -12.56 28.00
N LYS A 310 -12.63 -11.63 28.33
CA LYS A 310 -11.59 -11.19 27.39
C LYS A 310 -10.58 -12.32 27.18
N VAL A 311 -10.34 -12.67 25.92
CA VAL A 311 -9.31 -13.64 25.54
C VAL A 311 -7.96 -12.90 25.53
N PRO A 312 -6.94 -13.39 26.27
CA PRO A 312 -5.65 -12.72 26.35
C PRO A 312 -4.95 -12.73 24.98
N PHE A 313 -4.18 -11.67 24.70
CA PHE A 313 -3.35 -11.48 23.50
C PHE A 313 -4.08 -11.38 22.16
N ILE A 314 -5.36 -11.76 22.06
CA ILE A 314 -6.14 -11.67 20.82
C ILE A 314 -6.88 -10.33 20.75
N LYS A 315 -6.57 -9.53 19.72
CA LYS A 315 -7.15 -8.21 19.49
C LYS A 315 -7.96 -8.19 18.20
N LYS A 316 -9.06 -7.45 18.20
CA LYS A 316 -9.79 -7.08 16.98
C LYS A 316 -9.17 -5.84 16.35
N PHE A 317 -9.28 -5.75 15.04
CA PHE A 317 -9.05 -4.49 14.34
C PHE A 317 -10.14 -3.48 14.71
N ASP A 318 -9.80 -2.21 14.50
CA ASP A 318 -10.73 -1.11 14.71
C ASP A 318 -11.76 -1.08 13.58
N GLY A 319 -12.90 -1.74 13.83
CA GLY A 319 -14.01 -1.89 12.89
C GLY A 319 -13.86 -3.06 11.91
N PRO A 320 -14.98 -3.52 11.31
CA PRO A 320 -14.95 -4.52 10.25
C PRO A 320 -14.32 -3.95 8.97
N ILE A 321 -13.57 -4.79 8.26
CA ILE A 321 -12.88 -4.47 7.01
C ILE A 321 -13.52 -5.30 5.90
N ILE A 322 -13.90 -4.64 4.81
CA ILE A 322 -14.38 -5.27 3.58
C ILE A 322 -13.22 -5.27 2.60
N HIS A 323 -13.07 -6.37 1.86
CA HIS A 323 -12.25 -6.37 0.66
C HIS A 323 -13.08 -6.71 -0.56
N ARG A 324 -12.73 -6.07 -1.67
CA ARG A 324 -13.39 -6.27 -2.95
C ARG A 324 -12.33 -6.40 -4.03
N LEU A 325 -12.40 -7.48 -4.81
CA LEU A 325 -11.62 -7.67 -6.03
C LEU A 325 -12.57 -7.57 -7.20
N SER A 326 -12.34 -6.60 -8.08
CA SER A 326 -13.24 -6.32 -9.21
C SER A 326 -12.50 -6.17 -10.52
N ARG A 327 -13.19 -6.41 -11.63
CA ARG A 327 -12.88 -5.79 -12.91
C ARG A 327 -13.72 -4.52 -13.05
N LEU A 328 -13.06 -3.37 -13.14
CA LEU A 328 -13.75 -2.10 -13.39
C LEU A 328 -14.10 -1.95 -14.86
N SER A 329 -15.27 -1.37 -15.14
CA SER A 329 -15.65 -0.92 -16.47
C SER A 329 -14.84 0.32 -16.86
N VAL A 330 -14.25 0.30 -18.06
CA VAL A 330 -13.30 1.32 -18.56
C VAL A 330 -13.82 2.13 -19.75
N ASP A 331 -14.95 1.73 -20.35
CA ASP A 331 -15.54 2.38 -21.54
C ASP A 331 -16.78 3.25 -21.18
N ILE A 332 -16.70 4.07 -20.12
CA ILE A 332 -17.84 4.87 -19.60
C ILE A 332 -17.79 6.32 -20.06
#